data_AF-A0A7S0U0N7-F1
#
_entry.id   AF-A0A7S0U0N7-F1
#
_cell.length_a   1.000
_cell.length_b   1.000
_cell.length_c   1.000
_cell.angle_alpha   90.00
_cell.angle_beta   90.00
_cell.angle_gamma   90.00
#
_symmetry.space_group_name_H-M   'P 1'
#
loop_
_entity.id
_entity.type
_entity.pdbx_description
1 polymer ?
#
loop_
_entity_poly.entity_id
_entity_poly.type
_entity_poly.pdbx_seq_one_letter_code
_entity_poly.pdbx_strand_id
1 'polypeptide(L)'
;IYTLEMARVKLMSEKPTEENGNWEGEPKEWAEDSSVAQKVSEMSQVGPVASFKQWIAESIAGEYDAPAVNERIQGLIDGSPVVMFSFTTCPFCLKSKELLLEEVGIDPSAMVVIECDEDKEGNAIRAELGKRTGRTSMPSIWVKGQGYLG
;
A
#
# COMPACT_ATOMS: atom_id res chain seq x y z
N ILE A 1 -3.70 22.06 -3.05
CA ILE A 1 -3.89 20.63 -3.36
C ILE A 1 -4.32 19.87 -2.10
N TYR A 2 -3.66 20.06 -0.95
CA TYR A 2 -4.03 19.49 0.36
C TYR A 2 -5.44 19.80 0.89
N THR A 3 -6.02 20.96 0.55
CA THR A 3 -7.37 21.33 1.00
C THR A 3 -8.45 20.37 0.48
N LEU A 4 -8.25 19.77 -0.69
CA LEU A 4 -9.22 18.83 -1.27
C LEU A 4 -9.15 17.46 -0.60
N GLU A 5 -7.96 17.00 -0.22
CA GLU A 5 -7.78 15.74 0.49
C GLU A 5 -8.28 15.82 1.94
N MET A 6 -8.00 16.92 2.63
CA MET A 6 -8.57 17.19 3.96
C MET A 6 -10.08 17.41 3.93
N ALA A 7 -10.61 18.04 2.86
CA ALA A 7 -12.04 18.13 2.65
C ALA A 7 -12.68 16.75 2.41
N ARG A 8 -12.00 15.83 1.70
CA ARG A 8 -12.45 14.44 1.53
C ARG A 8 -12.45 13.70 2.87
N VAL A 9 -11.41 13.84 3.70
CA VAL A 9 -11.37 13.25 5.06
C VAL A 9 -12.56 13.72 5.90
N LYS A 10 -12.90 15.02 5.87
CA LYS A 10 -14.07 15.56 6.58
C LYS A 10 -15.43 15.17 5.97
N LEU A 11 -15.50 14.93 4.66
CA LEU A 11 -16.71 14.51 3.94
C LEU A 11 -16.98 13.01 4.06
N MET A 12 -15.97 12.20 4.38
CA MET A 12 -16.12 10.77 4.67
C MET A 12 -16.79 10.60 6.04
N SER A 13 -18.12 10.63 6.04
CA SER A 13 -18.97 10.47 7.23
C SER A 13 -19.01 9.02 7.77
N GLU A 14 -18.22 8.11 7.22
CA GLU A 14 -18.31 6.70 7.57
C GLU A 14 -17.29 6.37 8.65
N LYS A 15 -17.77 6.43 9.89
CA LYS A 15 -17.05 5.90 11.05
C LYS A 15 -17.09 4.38 10.99
N PRO A 16 -15.98 3.67 11.20
CA PRO A 16 -15.99 2.23 11.34
C PRO A 16 -16.92 1.85 12.50
N THR A 17 -17.99 1.11 12.21
CA THR A 17 -18.83 0.50 13.25
C THR A 17 -18.39 -0.94 13.47
N GLU A 18 -18.55 -1.42 14.70
CA GLU A 18 -18.00 -2.69 15.16
C GLU A 18 -18.68 -3.95 14.56
N GLU A 19 -19.66 -3.80 13.65
CA GLU A 19 -20.46 -4.92 13.12
C GLU A 19 -20.42 -5.15 11.60
N ASN A 20 -19.78 -4.30 10.77
CA ASN A 20 -19.81 -4.46 9.30
C ASN A 20 -18.41 -4.36 8.65
N GLY A 21 -18.11 -5.10 7.59
CA GLY A 21 -19.04 -5.82 6.73
C GLY A 21 -18.43 -6.01 5.34
N ASN A 22 -18.81 -7.11 4.70
CA ASN A 22 -18.52 -7.47 3.32
C ASN A 22 -18.49 -6.23 2.40
N TRP A 23 -17.30 -5.91 1.86
CA TRP A 23 -17.11 -4.77 0.96
C TRP A 23 -17.82 -5.06 -0.38
N GLU A 24 -19.02 -4.50 -0.57
CA GLU A 24 -19.77 -4.53 -1.84
C GLU A 24 -19.26 -3.44 -2.80
N GLY A 25 -17.95 -3.41 -3.04
CA GLY A 25 -17.39 -2.74 -4.21
C GLY A 25 -17.18 -3.79 -5.28
N GLU A 26 -17.64 -3.53 -6.51
CA GLU A 26 -17.37 -4.43 -7.63
C GLU A 26 -15.86 -4.73 -7.69
N PRO A 27 -15.48 -6.02 -7.77
CA PRO A 27 -14.09 -6.38 -7.94
C PRO A 27 -13.55 -5.69 -9.19
N LYS A 28 -12.55 -4.83 -9.02
CA LYS A 28 -11.85 -4.21 -10.14
C LYS A 28 -11.32 -5.31 -11.06
N GLU A 29 -11.38 -5.07 -12.37
CA GLU A 29 -11.06 -5.95 -13.51
C GLU A 29 -9.82 -6.86 -13.35
N TRP A 30 -8.82 -6.46 -12.55
CA TRP A 30 -7.66 -7.27 -12.20
C TRP A 30 -7.98 -8.53 -11.35
N ALA A 31 -9.16 -8.61 -10.75
CA ALA A 31 -9.61 -9.76 -9.96
C ALA A 31 -10.28 -10.85 -10.82
N GLU A 32 -10.68 -10.53 -12.06
CA GLU A 32 -11.42 -11.44 -12.95
C GLU A 32 -10.55 -12.22 -13.94
N ASP A 33 -9.22 -12.00 -13.94
CA ASP A 33 -8.30 -12.69 -14.84
C ASP A 33 -8.11 -14.16 -14.41
N SER A 34 -9.18 -14.92 -14.59
CA SER A 34 -9.50 -16.27 -14.14
C SER A 34 -8.67 -17.35 -14.84
N SER A 35 -7.73 -16.96 -15.70
CA SER A 35 -6.65 -17.82 -16.20
C SER A 35 -5.73 -18.32 -15.07
N VAL A 36 -5.57 -17.53 -14.02
CA VAL A 36 -4.69 -17.85 -12.89
C VAL A 36 -5.24 -19.00 -12.05
N ALA A 37 -6.56 -19.07 -11.85
CA ALA A 37 -7.20 -20.11 -11.03
C ALA A 37 -7.02 -21.52 -11.60
N GLN A 38 -7.03 -21.68 -12.94
CA GLN A 38 -6.76 -22.97 -13.58
C GLN A 38 -5.29 -23.40 -13.45
N LYS A 39 -4.34 -22.47 -13.55
CA LYS A 39 -2.90 -22.75 -13.38
C LYS A 39 -2.51 -23.08 -11.93
N VAL A 40 -3.24 -22.55 -10.96
CA VAL A 40 -3.02 -22.79 -9.52
C VAL A 40 -3.42 -24.22 -9.11
N SER A 41 -4.38 -24.84 -9.80
CA SER A 41 -4.80 -26.22 -9.53
C SER A 41 -3.69 -27.25 -9.81
N GLU A 42 -2.99 -27.10 -10.94
CA GLU A 42 -1.90 -28.01 -11.35
C GLU A 42 -0.64 -27.86 -10.48
N MET A 43 -0.43 -26.69 -9.88
CA MET A 43 0.80 -26.36 -9.14
C MET A 43 0.72 -26.69 -7.63
N SER A 44 -0.46 -27.06 -7.11
CA SER A 44 -0.68 -27.35 -5.69
C SER A 44 -0.03 -28.64 -5.17
N GLN A 45 0.57 -29.46 -6.04
CA GLN A 45 1.16 -30.76 -5.68
C GLN A 45 2.63 -30.68 -5.23
N VAL A 46 3.29 -29.52 -5.22
CA VAL A 46 4.73 -29.42 -4.91
C VAL A 46 5.10 -28.25 -3.97
N GLY A 47 5.34 -28.55 -2.68
CA GLY A 47 6.23 -27.76 -1.81
C GLY A 47 5.65 -26.56 -1.04
N PRO A 48 6.44 -25.98 -0.10
CA PRO A 48 5.93 -25.22 1.05
C PRO A 48 5.43 -23.80 0.70
N VAL A 49 4.23 -23.51 1.19
CA VAL A 49 3.27 -22.43 0.84
C VAL A 49 3.79 -20.99 0.95
N ALA A 50 4.91 -20.73 1.61
CA ALA A 50 5.43 -19.37 1.83
C ALA A 50 6.03 -18.74 0.55
N SER A 51 6.79 -19.52 -0.23
CA SER A 51 7.40 -19.05 -1.49
C SER A 51 6.37 -18.81 -2.60
N PHE A 52 5.20 -19.43 -2.50
CA PHE A 52 4.13 -19.33 -3.48
C PHE A 52 3.41 -17.97 -3.45
N LYS A 53 3.25 -17.37 -2.26
CA LYS A 53 2.67 -16.01 -2.12
C LYS A 53 3.57 -14.95 -2.76
N GLN A 54 4.88 -15.13 -2.64
CA GLN A 54 5.89 -14.28 -3.26
C GLN A 54 5.85 -14.39 -4.80
N TRP A 55 5.76 -15.63 -5.30
CA TRP A 55 5.71 -15.93 -6.74
C TRP A 55 4.43 -15.39 -7.44
N ILE A 56 3.28 -15.42 -6.75
CA ILE A 56 2.04 -14.84 -7.27
C ILE A 56 2.14 -13.31 -7.35
N ALA A 57 2.74 -12.66 -6.36
CA ALA A 57 2.94 -11.21 -6.39
C ALA A 57 3.91 -10.77 -7.50
N GLU A 58 4.98 -11.55 -7.72
CA GLU A 58 5.97 -11.30 -8.78
C GLU A 58 5.43 -11.55 -10.19
N SER A 59 4.55 -12.55 -10.36
CA SER A 59 3.95 -12.87 -11.66
C SER A 59 2.87 -11.87 -12.10
N ILE A 60 2.20 -11.19 -11.16
CA ILE A 60 1.15 -10.20 -11.44
C ILE A 60 1.76 -8.80 -11.73
N ALA A 61 2.95 -8.50 -11.22
CA ALA A 61 3.56 -7.18 -11.36
C ALA A 61 4.19 -6.89 -12.75
N GLY A 62 4.37 -7.91 -13.60
CA GLY A 62 5.17 -7.78 -14.83
C GLY A 62 6.68 -7.63 -14.57
N GLU A 63 7.50 -7.55 -15.62
CA GLU A 63 8.91 -7.18 -15.47
C GLU A 63 8.98 -5.70 -15.04
N TYR A 64 9.35 -5.45 -13.79
CA TYR A 64 9.72 -4.12 -13.30
C TYR A 64 11.19 -4.11 -12.87
N ASP A 65 11.83 -2.94 -12.99
CA ASP A 65 13.21 -2.76 -12.53
C ASP A 65 13.24 -2.65 -11.00
N ALA A 66 13.38 -3.81 -10.34
CA ALA A 66 13.40 -3.89 -8.89
C ALA A 66 14.53 -3.05 -8.24
N PRO A 67 15.76 -3.00 -8.79
CA PRO A 67 16.77 -2.04 -8.33
C PRO A 67 16.30 -0.59 -8.38
N ALA A 68 15.74 -0.12 -9.50
CA ALA A 68 15.28 1.26 -9.64
C ALA A 68 14.13 1.59 -8.68
N VAL A 69 13.16 0.67 -8.53
CA VAL A 69 12.04 0.84 -7.58
C VAL A 69 12.56 0.88 -6.14
N ASN A 70 13.53 0.03 -5.79
CA ASN A 70 14.14 0.04 -4.46
C ASN A 70 14.90 1.35 -4.19
N GLU A 71 15.63 1.87 -5.17
CA GLU A 71 16.30 3.16 -5.08
C GLU A 71 15.28 4.28 -4.89
N ARG A 72 14.16 4.25 -5.63
CA ARG A 72 13.07 5.23 -5.48
C ARG A 72 12.47 5.19 -4.07
N ILE A 73 12.12 4.00 -3.56
CA ILE A 73 11.59 3.84 -2.19
C ILE A 73 12.60 4.39 -1.17
N GLN A 74 13.87 4.04 -1.33
CA GLN A 74 14.92 4.48 -0.41
C GLN A 74 15.13 6.00 -0.48
N GLY A 75 15.14 6.59 -1.67
CA GLY A 75 15.26 8.03 -1.86
C GLY A 75 14.10 8.81 -1.25
N LEU A 76 12.88 8.27 -1.29
CA LEU A 76 11.73 8.85 -0.59
C LEU A 76 11.96 8.83 0.92
N ILE A 77 12.29 7.65 1.48
CA ILE A 77 12.50 7.45 2.93
C ILE A 77 13.64 8.34 3.46
N ASP A 78 14.72 8.50 2.70
CA ASP A 78 15.87 9.30 3.12
C ASP A 78 15.65 10.80 2.89
N GLY A 79 14.83 11.16 1.90
CA GLY A 79 14.57 12.54 1.47
C GLY A 79 13.62 13.31 2.38
N SER A 80 12.74 12.62 3.12
CA SER A 80 11.72 13.27 3.98
C SER A 80 11.77 12.75 5.41
N PRO A 81 11.48 13.59 6.43
CA PRO A 81 11.38 13.14 7.81
C PRO A 81 10.36 12.01 8.03
N VAL A 82 9.20 12.11 7.36
CA VAL A 82 8.14 11.09 7.39
C VAL A 82 7.70 10.76 5.97
N VAL A 83 7.59 9.47 5.66
CA VAL A 83 7.02 8.99 4.40
C VAL A 83 5.90 8.00 4.70
N MET A 84 4.79 8.14 3.99
CA MET A 84 3.70 7.18 4.05
C MET A 84 3.32 6.72 2.65
N PHE A 85 3.39 5.42 2.41
CA PHE A 85 2.77 4.79 1.26
C PHE A 85 1.31 4.48 1.63
N SER A 86 0.39 4.89 0.76
CA SER A 86 -1.04 4.99 1.03
C SER A 86 -1.86 4.47 -0.16
N PHE A 87 -3.15 4.27 0.08
CA PHE A 87 -4.16 4.14 -0.95
C PHE A 87 -5.25 5.19 -0.77
N THR A 88 -5.71 5.79 -1.87
CA THR A 88 -6.68 6.89 -1.82
C THR A 88 -8.02 6.46 -1.21
N THR A 89 -8.42 5.20 -1.39
CA THR A 89 -9.71 4.65 -0.92
C THR A 89 -9.60 3.85 0.38
N CYS A 90 -8.44 3.82 1.05
CA CYS A 90 -8.25 2.99 2.23
C CYS A 90 -8.59 3.75 3.53
N PRO A 91 -9.55 3.26 4.34
CA PRO A 91 -9.96 3.92 5.59
C PRO A 91 -8.82 4.00 6.61
N PHE A 92 -7.96 2.97 6.68
CA PHE A 92 -6.79 2.97 7.56
C PHE A 92 -5.75 4.01 7.15
N CYS A 93 -5.55 4.22 5.85
CA CYS A 93 -4.63 5.24 5.34
C CYS A 93 -5.12 6.65 5.71
N LEU A 94 -6.42 6.91 5.56
CA LEU A 94 -7.01 8.20 5.93
C LEU A 94 -6.86 8.48 7.43
N LYS A 95 -7.16 7.49 8.28
CA LYS A 95 -6.99 7.61 9.73
C LYS A 95 -5.54 7.86 10.13
N SER A 96 -4.58 7.20 9.47
CA SER A 96 -3.16 7.45 9.71
C SER A 96 -2.72 8.85 9.29
N LYS A 97 -3.23 9.38 8.17
CA LYS A 97 -2.98 10.79 7.78
C LYS A 97 -3.47 11.77 8.84
N GLU A 98 -4.72 11.59 9.28
CA GLU A 98 -5.33 12.44 10.30
C GLU A 98 -4.53 12.39 11.61
N LEU A 99 -4.19 11.18 12.10
CA LEU A 99 -3.41 11.03 13.33
C LEU A 99 -2.03 11.68 13.22
N LEU A 100 -1.31 11.49 12.10
CA LEU A 100 0.03 12.06 11.91
C LEU A 100 -0.01 13.59 11.83
N LEU A 101 -1.03 14.17 11.19
CA LEU A 101 -1.14 15.62 10.98
C LEU A 101 -1.77 16.35 12.17
N GLU A 102 -2.82 15.80 12.76
CA GLU A 102 -3.63 16.49 13.77
C GLU A 102 -3.23 16.13 15.20
N GLU A 103 -3.04 14.83 15.50
CA GLU A 103 -2.73 14.39 16.87
C GLU A 103 -1.23 14.49 17.17
N VAL A 104 -0.39 13.99 16.26
CA VAL A 104 1.07 14.07 16.39
C VAL A 104 1.58 15.47 16.01
N GLY A 105 0.88 16.17 15.12
CA GLY A 105 1.25 17.53 14.72
C GLY A 105 2.46 17.59 13.79
N ILE A 106 2.66 16.57 12.93
CA ILE A 106 3.72 16.60 11.93
C ILE A 106 3.42 17.72 10.91
N ASP A 107 4.40 18.59 10.68
CA ASP A 107 4.29 19.60 9.64
C ASP A 107 4.07 18.92 8.28
N PRO A 108 3.02 19.31 7.51
CA PRO A 108 2.77 18.73 6.20
C PRO A 108 3.96 18.80 5.24
N SER A 109 4.84 19.80 5.38
CA SER A 109 6.07 19.93 4.57
C SER A 109 7.16 18.94 4.96
N ALA A 110 7.08 18.33 6.14
CA ALA A 110 7.98 17.29 6.63
C ALA A 110 7.47 15.87 6.33
N MET A 111 6.30 15.73 5.71
CA MET A 111 5.67 14.46 5.39
C MET A 111 5.41 14.33 3.88
N VAL A 112 5.84 13.21 3.31
CA VAL A 112 5.51 12.84 1.93
C VAL A 112 4.56 11.65 1.92
N VAL A 113 3.51 11.75 1.11
CA VAL A 113 2.54 10.69 0.89
C VAL A 113 2.60 10.23 -0.55
N ILE A 114 2.67 8.92 -0.75
CA ILE A 114 2.62 8.28 -2.08
C ILE A 114 1.36 7.43 -2.15
N GLU A 115 0.45 7.79 -3.05
CA GLU A 115 -0.78 7.03 -3.33
C GLU A 115 -0.48 5.91 -4.35
N CYS A 116 -0.23 4.71 -3.85
CA CYS A 116 0.19 3.56 -4.66
C CYS A 116 -0.89 3.05 -5.62
N ASP A 117 -2.15 3.47 -5.48
CA ASP A 117 -3.24 3.13 -6.40
C ASP A 117 -3.35 4.12 -7.58
N GLU A 118 -2.73 5.31 -7.47
CA GLU A 118 -2.63 6.29 -8.55
C GLU A 118 -1.23 6.32 -9.19
N ASP A 119 -0.22 5.76 -8.51
CA ASP A 119 1.15 5.67 -9.00
C ASP A 119 1.34 4.54 -10.03
N LYS A 120 2.00 4.86 -11.15
CA LYS A 120 2.29 3.88 -12.21
C LYS A 120 3.15 2.71 -11.73
N GLU A 121 4.05 2.96 -10.79
CA GLU A 121 4.92 1.93 -10.19
C GLU A 121 4.34 1.41 -8.87
N GLY A 122 3.11 1.78 -8.51
CA GLY A 122 2.54 1.48 -7.20
C GLY A 122 2.47 -0.02 -6.86
N ASN A 123 2.18 -0.88 -7.84
CA ASN A 123 2.24 -2.34 -7.66
C ASN A 123 3.66 -2.83 -7.38
N ALA A 124 4.66 -2.31 -8.10
CA ALA A 124 6.07 -2.64 -7.89
C ALA A 124 6.56 -2.15 -6.52
N ILE A 125 6.17 -0.94 -6.13
CA ILE A 125 6.45 -0.38 -4.80
C ILE A 125 5.89 -1.28 -3.71
N ARG A 126 4.63 -1.73 -3.83
CA ARG A 126 4.01 -2.63 -2.85
C ARG A 126 4.72 -3.97 -2.76
N ALA A 127 5.17 -4.52 -3.89
CA ALA A 127 5.93 -5.77 -3.91
C ALA A 127 7.26 -5.62 -3.17
N GLU A 128 8.00 -4.54 -3.43
CA GLU A 128 9.29 -4.27 -2.76
C GLU A 128 9.11 -3.90 -1.28
N LEU A 129 8.08 -3.13 -0.92
CA LEU A 129 7.73 -2.89 0.49
C LEU A 129 7.38 -4.21 1.19
N GLY A 130 6.63 -5.09 0.54
CA GLY A 130 6.33 -6.43 1.05
C GLY A 130 7.59 -7.27 1.30
N LYS A 131 8.59 -7.20 0.42
CA LYS A 131 9.90 -7.84 0.63
C LYS A 131 10.65 -7.25 1.81
N ARG A 132 10.59 -5.92 2.01
CA ARG A 132 11.29 -5.21 3.10
C ARG A 132 10.65 -5.43 4.47
N THR A 133 9.32 -5.45 4.54
CA THR A 133 8.57 -5.39 5.82
C THR A 133 7.81 -6.67 6.13
N GLY A 134 7.64 -7.57 5.16
CA GLY A 134 6.75 -8.72 5.26
C GLY A 134 5.26 -8.37 5.11
N ARG A 135 4.92 -7.11 4.81
CA ARG A 135 3.53 -6.62 4.69
C ARG A 135 3.32 -5.83 3.41
N THR A 136 2.27 -6.18 2.67
CA THR A 136 1.84 -5.51 1.43
C THR A 136 0.60 -4.65 1.61
N SER A 137 0.07 -4.61 2.84
CA SER A 137 -1.05 -3.77 3.27
C SER A 137 -0.61 -2.32 3.41
N MET A 138 -1.48 -1.39 3.02
CA MET A 138 -1.32 0.03 3.31
C MET A 138 -2.16 0.41 4.56
N PRO A 139 -1.78 1.45 5.32
CA PRO A 139 -0.61 2.31 5.11
C PRO A 139 0.72 1.60 5.43
N SER A 140 1.81 2.09 4.85
CA SER A 140 3.18 1.75 5.23
C SER A 140 3.95 3.02 5.57
N ILE A 141 4.24 3.23 6.86
CA ILE A 141 4.79 4.47 7.40
C ILE A 141 6.26 4.27 7.77
N TRP A 142 7.08 5.24 7.38
CA TRP A 142 8.53 5.27 7.59
C TRP A 142 8.94 6.60 8.20
N VAL A 143 9.77 6.55 9.24
CA VAL A 143 10.30 7.74 9.92
C VAL A 143 11.82 7.73 9.88
N LYS A 144 12.40 8.84 9.42
CA LYS A 144 13.84 8.99 9.30
C LYS A 144 14.53 8.82 10.65
N GLY A 145 15.54 7.95 10.70
CA GLY A 145 16.27 7.62 11.92
C GLY A 145 15.59 6.57 12.82
N GLN A 146 14.32 6.22 12.57
CA GLN A 146 13.60 5.17 13.29
C GLN A 146 13.30 3.95 12.41
N GLY A 147 13.05 4.15 11.12
CA GLY A 147 12.74 3.09 10.16
C GLY A 147 11.23 2.86 9.99
N TYR A 148 10.85 1.63 9.67
CA TYR A 148 9.47 1.21 9.43
C TYR A 148 8.66 1.16 10.73
N LEU A 149 7.47 1.78 10.74
CA LEU A 149 6.58 1.82 11.91
C LEU A 149 5.40 0.85 11.82
N GLY A 150 4.83 0.66 10.64
CA GLY A 150 3.56 -0.05 10.47
C GLY A 150 2.92 0.20 9.13
#